data_AF-A0A1V2V2Z2-F1
#
_entry.id   AF-A0A1V2V2Z2-F1
#
_cell.length_a   1.000
_cell.length_b   1.000
_cell.length_c   1.000
_cell.angle_alpha   90.00
_cell.angle_beta   90.00
_cell.angle_gamma   90.00
#
_symmetry.space_group_name_H-M   'P 1'
#
loop_
_entity.id
_entity.type
_entity.pdbx_description
1 polymer ?
#
loop_
_entity_poly.entity_id
_entity_poly.type
_entity_poly.pdbx_seq_one_letter_code
_entity_poly.pdbx_strand_id
1 'polypeptide(L)'
;MSKCQCEKDVIPDYTKVGFENQPANANLASDNNNLTSENNITVEGLKSQLDSAGVQALNLQACVSASYDPKTNKICFNFPIIGQICFPSPISIPIGATLKVCGDVCTTWGIPKGLKITLYLNNNPVWSGVVWGSC
;
A
#
# COMPACT_ATOMS: atom_id res chain seq x y z
N MET A 1 38.02 15.59 45.60
CA MET A 1 37.01 14.91 44.78
C MET A 1 36.57 15.87 43.67
N SER A 2 36.38 15.33 42.47
CA SER A 2 36.60 15.92 41.14
C SER A 2 36.04 17.30 40.82
N LYS A 3 36.87 18.10 40.12
CA LYS A 3 36.43 19.12 39.16
C LYS A 3 36.29 18.43 37.79
N CYS A 4 35.10 18.39 37.21
CA CYS A 4 34.95 18.06 35.79
C CYS A 4 35.16 19.33 34.97
N GLN A 5 36.22 19.33 34.17
CA GLN A 5 36.48 20.34 33.14
C GLN A 5 35.53 20.09 31.97
N CYS A 6 34.77 21.12 31.56
CA CYS A 6 34.05 21.11 30.29
C CYS A 6 35.05 21.42 29.18
N GLU A 7 35.47 20.38 28.44
CA GLU A 7 36.12 20.54 27.14
C GLU A 7 35.03 21.00 26.15
N LYS A 8 35.34 21.99 25.31
CA LYS A 8 34.38 22.50 24.31
C LYS A 8 34.16 21.43 23.24
N ASP A 9 32.97 20.83 23.22
CA ASP A 9 32.53 19.99 22.12
C ASP A 9 32.52 20.77 20.80
N VAL A 10 33.32 20.27 19.86
CA VAL A 10 33.35 20.67 18.47
C VAL A 10 32.01 20.32 17.84
N ILE A 11 31.28 21.32 17.34
CA ILE A 11 30.04 21.08 16.59
C ILE A 11 30.42 20.38 15.28
N PRO A 12 29.96 19.15 15.00
CA PRO A 12 30.29 18.48 13.75
C PRO A 12 29.58 19.16 12.58
N ASP A 13 30.33 19.46 11.51
CA ASP A 13 29.79 20.00 10.27
C ASP A 13 29.24 18.86 9.40
N TYR A 14 27.92 18.68 9.45
CA TYR A 14 27.20 17.63 8.72
C TYR A 14 27.15 17.86 7.20
N THR A 15 27.74 18.94 6.67
CA THR A 15 27.86 19.16 5.23
C THR A 15 29.08 18.46 4.61
N LYS A 16 29.95 17.85 5.43
CA LYS A 16 31.16 17.14 4.98
C LYS A 16 31.13 15.61 5.10
N VAL A 17 30.03 15.01 5.54
CA VAL A 17 29.85 13.56 5.56
C VAL A 17 28.78 13.16 4.54
N GLY A 18 29.23 12.98 3.30
CA GLY A 18 28.43 12.33 2.27
C GLY A 18 28.10 10.89 2.67
N PHE A 19 27.02 10.37 2.10
CA PHE A 19 26.48 9.01 2.25
C PHE A 19 27.41 7.92 1.69
N GLU A 20 28.68 7.90 2.06
CA GLU A 20 29.61 6.88 1.59
C GLU A 20 30.11 6.07 2.79
N ASN A 21 29.67 4.80 2.78
CA ASN A 21 30.13 3.66 3.59
C ASN A 21 29.27 3.23 4.79
N GLN A 22 28.01 2.85 4.54
CA GLN A 22 27.30 1.90 5.43
C GLN A 22 27.00 0.60 4.67
N PRO A 23 27.52 -0.56 5.10
CA PRO A 23 27.09 -1.84 4.56
C PRO A 23 25.64 -2.12 4.98
N ALA A 24 24.77 -2.40 4.01
CA ALA A 24 23.41 -2.85 4.30
C ALA A 24 23.44 -4.24 4.96
N ASN A 25 23.13 -4.32 6.26
CA ASN A 25 22.62 -5.54 6.88
C ASN A 25 21.27 -5.20 7.56
N ALA A 26 20.16 -5.66 7.00
CA ALA A 26 19.50 -6.93 7.30
C ALA A 26 18.87 -6.97 8.71
N ASN A 27 17.68 -6.38 8.86
CA ASN A 27 16.64 -6.80 9.82
C ASN A 27 15.26 -6.28 9.37
N LEU A 28 14.69 -6.95 8.36
CA LEU A 28 13.26 -7.01 8.07
C LEU A 28 12.95 -8.48 7.68
N ALA A 29 12.92 -9.33 8.69
CA ALA A 29 12.31 -10.67 8.69
C ALA A 29 11.46 -10.71 9.98
N SER A 30 10.20 -11.11 10.06
CA SER A 30 9.26 -11.87 9.22
C SER A 30 7.86 -11.27 9.49
N ASP A 31 6.96 -11.15 8.51
CA ASP A 31 5.97 -12.19 8.20
C ASP A 31 5.70 -12.31 6.68
N ASN A 32 6.66 -12.88 5.94
CA ASN A 32 6.40 -13.53 4.65
C ASN A 32 7.36 -14.71 4.48
N ASN A 33 7.39 -15.61 5.48
CA ASN A 33 8.10 -16.88 5.37
C ASN A 33 7.30 -17.87 4.52
N ASN A 34 7.32 -17.67 3.20
CA ASN A 34 7.52 -18.77 2.24
C ASN A 34 7.86 -18.25 0.83
N LEU A 35 8.89 -17.41 0.69
CA LEU A 35 9.51 -17.17 -0.62
C LEU A 35 11.04 -17.26 -0.49
N THR A 36 11.53 -18.44 -0.12
CA THR A 36 12.96 -18.75 -0.14
C THR A 36 13.34 -19.39 -1.47
N SER A 37 13.99 -18.60 -2.32
CA SER A 37 15.29 -18.93 -2.92
C SER A 37 15.51 -20.27 -3.65
N GLU A 38 14.53 -20.77 -4.42
CA GLU A 38 14.81 -21.74 -5.51
C GLU A 38 14.06 -21.47 -6.83
N ASN A 39 13.18 -20.47 -6.91
CA ASN A 39 12.38 -20.25 -8.12
C ASN A 39 12.78 -18.94 -8.80
N ASN A 40 13.25 -19.05 -10.05
CA ASN A 40 13.48 -17.95 -10.99
C ASN A 40 12.14 -17.31 -11.41
N ILE A 41 11.41 -16.73 -10.46
CA ILE A 41 10.08 -16.16 -10.69
C ILE A 41 10.23 -14.93 -11.59
N THR A 42 10.18 -15.17 -12.90
CA THR A 42 10.02 -14.12 -13.89
C THR A 42 8.59 -13.58 -13.78
N VAL A 43 8.39 -12.32 -14.13
CA VAL A 43 7.05 -11.72 -14.23
C VAL A 43 6.14 -12.57 -15.14
N GLU A 44 6.75 -13.25 -16.11
CA GLU A 44 6.12 -14.20 -17.02
C GLU A 44 5.69 -15.51 -16.31
N GLY A 45 6.48 -16.00 -15.36
CA GLY A 45 6.12 -17.15 -14.52
C GLY A 45 4.97 -16.85 -13.57
N LEU A 46 4.92 -15.63 -13.03
CA LEU A 46 3.80 -15.15 -12.22
C LEU A 46 2.53 -14.98 -13.07
N LYS A 47 2.70 -14.46 -14.29
CA LYS A 47 1.62 -14.36 -15.28
C LYS A 47 1.13 -15.75 -15.73
N SER A 48 2.02 -16.70 -15.91
CA SER A 48 1.69 -18.08 -16.31
C SER A 48 0.95 -18.84 -15.22
N GLN A 49 1.27 -18.63 -13.94
CA GLN A 49 0.50 -19.18 -12.82
C GLN A 49 -0.89 -18.55 -12.70
N LEU A 50 -0.98 -17.23 -12.94
CA LEU A 50 -2.26 -16.54 -13.01
C LEU A 50 -3.11 -17.12 -14.16
N ASP A 51 -2.54 -17.20 -15.37
CA ASP A 51 -3.18 -17.72 -16.60
C ASP A 51 -3.61 -19.20 -16.48
N SER A 52 -2.81 -20.04 -15.79
CA SER A 52 -3.07 -21.48 -15.57
C SER A 52 -4.15 -21.76 -14.50
N ALA A 53 -4.38 -20.84 -13.58
CA ALA A 53 -5.42 -20.94 -12.53
C ALA A 53 -6.86 -20.69 -13.03
N GLY A 54 -7.06 -20.47 -14.35
CA GLY A 54 -8.40 -20.26 -14.91
C GLY A 54 -8.86 -18.81 -14.84
N VAL A 55 -8.12 -17.89 -15.48
CA VAL A 55 -8.46 -16.47 -15.72
C VAL A 55 -9.62 -16.30 -16.71
N GLN A 56 -10.64 -17.16 -16.63
CA GLN A 56 -11.87 -17.02 -17.42
C GLN A 56 -12.92 -16.17 -16.69
N ALA A 57 -12.66 -15.81 -15.43
CA ALA A 57 -13.28 -14.68 -14.78
C ALA A 57 -12.15 -13.74 -14.34
N LEU A 58 -11.96 -12.64 -15.06
CA LEU A 58 -11.06 -11.56 -14.69
C LEU A 58 -11.64 -10.85 -13.44
N ASN A 59 -11.68 -11.55 -12.30
CA ASN A 59 -12.02 -10.98 -11.00
C ASN A 59 -10.77 -10.20 -10.56
N LEU A 60 -10.74 -8.93 -10.94
CA LEU A 60 -9.63 -8.02 -10.63
C LEU A 60 -9.85 -7.49 -9.23
N GLN A 61 -9.58 -8.32 -8.24
CA GLN A 61 -9.52 -7.88 -6.86
C GLN A 61 -8.12 -7.35 -6.54
N ALA A 62 -8.03 -6.12 -6.04
CA ALA A 62 -6.78 -5.54 -5.59
C ALA A 62 -6.99 -4.72 -4.32
N CYS A 63 -6.00 -4.75 -3.42
CA CYS A 63 -5.96 -3.88 -2.26
C CYS A 63 -4.91 -2.80 -2.46
N VAL A 64 -5.31 -1.55 -2.26
CA VAL A 64 -4.47 -0.37 -2.43
C VAL A 64 -4.56 0.51 -1.19
N SER A 65 -3.47 1.25 -0.94
CA SER A 65 -3.47 2.29 0.09
C SER A 65 -4.38 3.43 -0.33
N ALA A 66 -5.15 3.97 0.61
CA ALA A 66 -5.97 5.14 0.39
C ALA A 66 -5.50 6.28 1.28
N SER A 67 -5.76 7.51 0.83
CA SER A 67 -5.45 8.72 1.60
C SER A 67 -6.75 9.48 1.85
N TYR A 68 -6.86 10.08 3.03
CA TYR A 68 -8.01 10.88 3.42
C TYR A 68 -7.63 12.35 3.45
N ASP A 69 -8.40 13.18 2.75
CA ASP A 69 -8.26 14.63 2.79
C ASP A 69 -9.29 15.22 3.76
N PRO A 70 -8.86 15.73 4.93
CA PRO A 70 -9.75 16.32 5.92
C PRO A 70 -10.37 17.65 5.47
N LYS A 71 -9.79 18.34 4.48
CA LYS A 71 -10.33 19.62 3.97
C LYS A 71 -11.54 19.40 3.08
N THR A 72 -11.51 18.34 2.27
CA THR A 72 -12.58 18.01 1.32
C THR A 72 -13.49 16.88 1.80
N ASN A 73 -13.14 16.21 2.90
CA ASN A 73 -13.82 15.03 3.43
C ASN A 73 -13.92 13.91 2.39
N LYS A 74 -12.81 13.67 1.66
CA LYS A 74 -12.75 12.66 0.59
C LYS A 74 -11.67 11.64 0.85
N ILE A 75 -11.97 10.40 0.50
CA ILE A 75 -11.02 9.30 0.45
C ILE A 75 -10.61 9.14 -1.01
N CYS A 76 -9.31 9.27 -1.28
CA CYS A 76 -8.73 9.11 -2.61
C CYS A 76 -7.80 7.91 -2.65
N PHE A 77 -7.88 7.11 -3.70
CA PHE A 77 -7.01 5.96 -3.94
C PHE A 77 -6.78 5.77 -5.44
N ASN A 78 -5.68 5.12 -5.80
CA ASN A 78 -5.39 4.78 -7.20
C ASN A 78 -5.59 3.28 -7.42
N PHE A 79 -6.48 2.92 -8.35
CA PHE A 79 -6.77 1.54 -8.67
C PHE A 79 -6.20 1.19 -10.06
N PRO A 80 -5.51 0.06 -10.25
CA PRO A 80 -4.69 -0.21 -11.44
C PRO A 80 -5.37 -0.02 -12.81
N ILE A 81 -6.67 -0.32 -12.93
CA ILE A 81 -7.40 -0.28 -14.22
C ILE A 81 -8.32 0.94 -14.35
N ILE A 82 -8.83 1.44 -13.22
CA ILE A 82 -9.79 2.55 -13.20
C ILE A 82 -9.10 3.92 -13.02
N GLY A 83 -7.88 3.92 -12.45
CA GLY A 83 -7.13 5.12 -12.12
C GLY A 83 -7.46 5.67 -10.73
N GLN A 84 -7.26 6.98 -10.56
CA GLN A 84 -7.51 7.66 -9.29
C GLN A 84 -9.01 7.91 -9.09
N ILE A 85 -9.53 7.43 -7.95
CA ILE A 85 -10.92 7.60 -7.54
C ILE A 85 -10.93 8.34 -6.21
N CYS A 86 -11.77 9.36 -6.11
CA CYS A 86 -12.04 10.06 -4.87
C CYS A 86 -13.54 10.04 -4.58
N PHE A 87 -13.92 9.54 -3.40
CA PHE A 87 -15.31 9.49 -2.96
C PHE A 87 -15.45 10.14 -1.57
N PRO A 88 -16.62 10.72 -1.24
CA PRO A 88 -16.83 11.31 0.09
C PRO A 88 -16.74 10.22 1.16
N SER A 89 -16.06 10.52 2.28
CA SER A 89 -15.90 9.55 3.34
C SER A 89 -17.28 9.26 3.98
N PRO A 90 -17.75 8.01 3.99
CA PRO A 90 -19.02 7.66 4.65
C PRO A 90 -18.92 7.67 6.18
N ILE A 91 -17.69 7.75 6.71
CA ILE A 91 -17.36 7.66 8.14
C ILE A 91 -16.34 8.72 8.53
N SER A 92 -16.32 9.12 9.80
CA SER A 92 -15.26 9.97 10.32
C SER A 92 -13.99 9.15 10.56
N ILE A 93 -12.89 9.54 9.90
CA ILE A 93 -11.60 8.86 10.03
C ILE A 93 -10.79 9.52 11.15
N PRO A 94 -10.39 8.78 12.21
CA PRO A 94 -9.59 9.33 13.29
C PRO A 94 -8.17 9.67 12.81
N ILE A 95 -7.56 10.67 13.44
CA ILE A 95 -6.20 11.12 13.12
C ILE A 95 -5.21 9.96 13.36
N GLY A 96 -4.40 9.64 12.34
CA GLY A 96 -3.41 8.55 12.40
C GLY A 96 -3.94 7.16 12.04
N ALA A 97 -5.19 7.03 11.58
CA ALA A 97 -5.70 5.76 11.10
C ALA A 97 -5.04 5.32 9.78
N THR A 98 -4.74 4.03 9.66
CA THR A 98 -4.27 3.45 8.39
C THR A 98 -5.47 3.07 7.53
N LEU A 99 -5.53 3.61 6.32
CA LEU A 99 -6.60 3.38 5.35
C LEU A 99 -6.13 2.41 4.27
N LYS A 100 -6.88 1.32 4.12
CA LYS A 100 -6.71 0.35 3.03
C LYS A 100 -8.04 0.18 2.31
N VAL A 101 -8.00 0.16 0.99
CA VAL A 101 -9.19 -0.08 0.17
C VAL A 101 -8.94 -1.33 -0.65
N CYS A 102 -9.80 -2.33 -0.49
CA CYS A 102 -9.81 -3.49 -1.38
C CYS A 102 -11.00 -3.36 -2.33
N GLY A 103 -10.72 -3.33 -3.63
CA GLY A 103 -11.71 -3.22 -4.68
C GLY A 103 -11.83 -4.50 -5.48
N ASP A 104 -13.04 -4.82 -5.91
CA ASP A 104 -13.39 -5.86 -6.87
C ASP A 104 -14.01 -5.18 -8.10
N VAL A 105 -13.39 -5.39 -9.26
CA VAL A 105 -13.90 -4.87 -10.54
C VAL A 105 -15.01 -5.78 -11.04
N CYS A 106 -16.21 -5.22 -11.10
CA CYS A 106 -17.38 -5.86 -11.65
C CYS A 106 -17.25 -5.86 -13.17
N THR A 107 -17.12 -7.04 -13.75
CA THR A 107 -17.04 -7.23 -15.21
C THR A 107 -18.32 -7.87 -15.72
N THR A 108 -18.75 -7.52 -16.92
CA THR A 108 -19.81 -8.23 -17.64
C THR A 108 -19.31 -8.52 -19.04
N TRP A 109 -19.28 -9.79 -19.43
CA TRP A 109 -18.69 -10.22 -20.71
C TRP A 109 -17.24 -9.75 -20.90
N GLY A 110 -16.45 -9.72 -19.82
CA GLY A 110 -15.05 -9.28 -19.82
C GLY A 110 -14.84 -7.76 -19.82
N ILE A 111 -15.90 -6.95 -19.86
CA ILE A 111 -15.80 -5.48 -19.86
C ILE A 111 -16.02 -4.96 -18.43
N PRO A 112 -15.10 -4.17 -17.84
CA PRO A 112 -15.30 -3.48 -16.57
C PRO A 112 -16.53 -2.57 -16.61
N LYS A 113 -17.53 -2.86 -15.78
CA LYS A 113 -18.75 -2.06 -15.64
C LYS A 113 -18.83 -1.31 -14.31
N GLY A 114 -18.11 -1.76 -13.29
CA GLY A 114 -18.13 -1.13 -11.99
C GLY A 114 -16.95 -1.50 -11.11
N LEU A 115 -16.81 -0.77 -10.01
CA LEU A 115 -15.85 -1.05 -8.95
C LEU A 115 -16.58 -1.03 -7.61
N LYS A 116 -16.67 -2.20 -6.98
CA LYS A 116 -17.12 -2.33 -5.60
C LYS A 116 -15.89 -2.32 -4.71
N ILE A 117 -15.90 -1.51 -3.67
CA ILE A 117 -14.81 -1.46 -2.70
C ILE A 117 -15.26 -1.84 -1.30
N THR A 118 -14.28 -2.23 -0.50
CA THR A 118 -14.37 -2.36 0.94
C THR A 118 -13.28 -1.51 1.56
N LEU A 119 -13.70 -0.54 2.35
CA LEU A 119 -12.83 0.33 3.11
C LEU A 119 -12.45 -0.36 4.42
N TYR A 120 -11.16 -0.37 4.71
CA TYR A 120 -10.58 -0.89 5.93
C TYR A 120 -9.89 0.22 6.71
N LEU A 121 -10.20 0.31 7.99
CA LEU A 121 -9.52 1.14 8.97
C LEU A 121 -8.73 0.23 9.92
N ASN A 122 -7.42 0.38 9.96
CA ASN A 122 -6.54 -0.48 10.79
C ASN A 122 -6.84 -1.98 10.58
N ASN A 123 -6.96 -2.39 9.32
CA ASN A 123 -7.33 -3.74 8.88
C ASN A 123 -8.74 -4.23 9.24
N ASN A 124 -9.62 -3.40 9.81
CA ASN A 124 -11.01 -3.74 10.07
C ASN A 124 -11.92 -3.19 8.97
N PRO A 125 -12.81 -4.00 8.36
CA PRO A 125 -13.75 -3.52 7.36
C PRO A 125 -14.78 -2.61 8.03
N VAL A 126 -14.94 -1.40 7.50
CA VAL A 126 -15.80 -0.36 8.08
C VAL A 126 -16.91 0.08 7.14
N TRP A 127 -16.71 -0.08 5.84
CA TRP A 127 -17.70 0.24 4.83
C TRP A 127 -17.47 -0.57 3.56
N SER A 128 -18.54 -0.92 2.84
CA SER A 128 -18.44 -1.47 1.49
C SER A 128 -19.52 -0.86 0.60
N GLY A 129 -19.18 -0.60 -0.66
CA GLY A 129 -20.10 -0.04 -1.63
C GLY A 129 -19.48 0.15 -2.99
N VAL A 130 -20.31 0.54 -3.95
CA VAL A 130 -19.88 0.82 -5.33
C VAL A 130 -19.46 2.28 -5.42
N VAL A 131 -18.24 2.52 -5.90
CA VAL A 131 -17.66 3.88 -6.02
C VAL A 131 -17.49 4.31 -7.47
N TRP A 132 -17.66 3.39 -8.41
CA TRP A 132 -17.61 3.67 -9.84
C TRP A 132 -18.50 2.69 -10.60
N GLY A 133 -19.24 3.19 -11.58
CA GLY A 133 -20.09 2.37 -12.45
C GLY A 133 -21.18 1.60 -11.70
N SER A 134 -21.44 0.37 -12.15
CA SER A 134 -22.46 -0.52 -11.58
C SER A 134 -21.93 -1.92 -11.34
N CYS A 135 -22.25 -2.41 -10.14
CA CYS A 135 -22.20 -3.78 -9.68
C CYS A 135 -23.60 -4.08 -9.10
#